data_AF-A0A917IYZ6-F1
#
_entry.id   AF-A0A917IYZ6-F1
#
_cell.length_a   1.000
_cell.length_b   1.000
_cell.length_c   1.000
_cell.angle_alpha   90.00
_cell.angle_beta   90.00
_cell.angle_gamma   90.00
#
_symmetry.space_group_name_H-M   'P 1'
#
loop_
_entity.id
_entity.type
_entity.pdbx_description
1 polymer ?
#
loop_
_entity_poly.entity_id
_entity_poly.type
_entity_poly.pdbx_seq_one_letter_code
_entity_poly.pdbx_strand_id
1 'polypeptide(L)'
;MGSIDIVTKQDLEQFKADLLAEIKNLLEEVKTTPPRRWLKTYQVRDMLGEISAGTLQTMRNNGMLPYSLLTGLALYEYADVVKLMEELKISIKRRF
;
A
#
# COMPACT_ATOMS: atom_id res chain seq x y z
N MET A 1 22.58 40.57 26.28
CA MET A 1 21.86 39.94 27.42
C MET A 1 21.22 38.68 26.87
N GLY A 2 21.63 37.50 27.34
CA GLY A 2 20.97 36.25 26.95
C GLY A 2 19.64 36.15 27.68
N SER A 3 18.54 35.95 26.96
CA SER A 3 17.25 35.58 27.52
C SER A 3 17.37 34.15 28.07
N ILE A 4 17.06 33.97 29.35
CA ILE A 4 16.92 32.63 29.94
C ILE A 4 15.44 32.29 29.85
N ASP A 5 15.09 31.48 28.86
CA ASP A 5 13.75 30.95 28.70
C ASP A 5 13.60 29.71 29.59
N ILE A 6 12.78 29.82 30.62
CA ILE A 6 12.54 28.75 31.59
C ILE A 6 11.43 27.86 31.03
N VAL A 7 11.80 26.66 30.60
CA VAL A 7 10.84 25.65 30.14
C VAL A 7 10.15 25.02 31.35
N THR A 8 8.83 25.02 31.35
CA THR A 8 8.04 24.36 32.40
C THR A 8 7.79 22.89 32.04
N LYS A 9 7.48 22.06 33.04
CA LYS A 9 7.05 20.66 32.79
C LYS A 9 5.84 20.58 31.87
N GLN A 10 4.96 21.58 31.92
CA GLN A 10 3.74 21.62 31.14
C GLN A 10 4.05 21.86 29.65
N ASP A 11 5.03 22.70 29.35
CA ASP A 11 5.51 22.93 27.98
C ASP A 11 6.09 21.63 27.37
N LEU A 12 6.75 20.81 28.20
CA LEU A 12 7.32 19.54 27.75
C LEU A 12 6.24 18.48 27.45
N GLU A 13 5.19 18.42 28.29
CA GLU A 13 4.03 17.54 28.04
C GLU A 13 3.25 17.97 26.79
N GLN A 14 3.09 19.29 26.59
CA GLN A 14 2.46 19.83 25.39
C GLN A 14 3.27 19.49 24.14
N PHE A 15 4.58 19.74 24.17
CA PHE A 15 5.48 19.39 23.06
C PHE A 15 5.45 17.90 22.73
N LYS A 16 5.42 17.03 23.75
CA LYS A 16 5.29 15.58 23.54
C LYS A 16 3.97 15.21 22.87
N ALA A 17 2.86 15.80 23.31
CA ALA A 17 1.56 15.55 22.71
C ALA A 17 1.51 16.00 21.25
N ASP A 18 2.01 17.20 20.95
CA ASP A 18 2.05 17.77 19.61
C ASP A 18 2.95 16.94 18.69
N LEU A 19 4.13 16.55 19.17
CA LEU A 19 5.05 15.69 18.41
C LEU A 19 4.43 14.34 18.07
N LEU A 20 3.73 13.71 19.03
CA LEU A 20 3.06 12.42 18.80
C LEU A 20 1.89 12.55 17.82
N ALA A 21 1.18 13.67 17.83
CA ALA A 21 0.10 13.95 16.88
C ALA A 21 0.67 14.13 15.46
N GLU A 22 1.74 14.91 15.30
CA GLU A 22 2.40 15.14 14.01
C GLU A 22 2.94 13.84 13.42
N ILE A 23 3.56 12.98 14.24
CA ILE A 23 4.06 11.66 13.81
C ILE A 23 2.91 10.76 13.34
N LYS A 24 1.76 10.78 14.04
CA LYS A 24 0.58 10.03 13.61
C LYS A 24 0.07 10.50 12.25
N ASN A 25 -0.04 11.82 12.05
CA ASN A 25 -0.46 12.40 10.78
C ASN A 25 0.49 11.99 9.65
N LEU A 26 1.80 12.08 9.87
CA LEU A 26 2.80 11.66 8.89
C LEU A 26 2.66 10.18 8.51
N LEU A 27 2.40 9.31 9.49
CA LEU A 27 2.18 7.88 9.26
C LEU A 27 0.87 7.58 8.51
N GLU A 28 -0.16 8.41 8.68
CA GLU A 28 -1.42 8.30 7.93
C GLU A 28 -1.29 8.80 6.49
N GLU A 29 -0.50 9.85 6.25
CA GLU A 29 -0.18 10.32 4.90
C GLU A 29 0.60 9.27 4.09
N VAL A 30 1.52 8.54 4.74
CA VAL A 30 2.22 7.42 4.09
C VAL A 30 1.24 6.32 3.66
N LYS A 31 0.16 6.08 4.43
CA LYS A 31 -0.87 5.08 4.07
C LYS A 31 -1.79 5.55 2.93
N THR A 32 -1.90 6.85 2.69
CA THR A 32 -2.83 7.44 1.72
C THR A 32 -2.17 7.82 0.40
N THR A 33 -0.89 7.45 0.18
CA THR A 33 -0.34 7.51 -1.17
C THR A 33 -1.21 6.60 -2.04
N PRO A 34 -1.95 7.12 -3.04
CA PRO A 34 -2.78 6.28 -3.88
C PRO A 34 -1.88 5.19 -4.45
N PRO A 35 -2.31 3.91 -4.41
CA PRO A 35 -1.49 2.83 -4.89
C PRO A 35 -1.01 3.19 -6.29
N ARG A 36 0.31 3.12 -6.51
CA ARG A 36 0.90 3.49 -7.81
C ARG A 36 0.06 2.82 -8.90
N ARG A 37 -0.55 3.64 -9.76
CA ARG A 37 -1.48 3.18 -10.80
C ARG A 37 -0.92 1.98 -11.57
N TRP A 38 0.38 2.04 -11.85
CA TRP A 38 1.13 0.97 -12.51
C TRP A 38 2.00 0.20 -11.52
N LEU A 39 1.78 -1.11 -11.47
CA LEU A 39 2.55 -2.06 -10.70
C LEU A 39 3.48 -2.83 -11.62
N LYS A 40 4.72 -3.04 -11.18
CA LYS A 40 5.67 -3.96 -11.83
C LYS A 40 5.39 -5.39 -11.39
N THR A 41 5.90 -6.37 -12.15
CA THR A 41 5.78 -7.81 -11.85
C THR A 41 6.06 -8.16 -10.38
N TYR A 42 7.13 -7.62 -9.77
CA TYR A 42 7.45 -7.95 -8.37
C TYR A 42 6.42 -7.39 -7.38
N GLN A 43 5.82 -6.23 -7.66
CA GLN A 43 4.83 -5.59 -6.79
C GLN A 43 3.49 -6.33 -6.85
N VAL A 44 3.11 -6.80 -8.03
CA VAL A 44 1.92 -7.66 -8.18
C VAL A 44 2.11 -8.97 -7.43
N ARG A 45 3.32 -9.57 -7.53
CA ARG A 45 3.63 -10.80 -6.79
C ARG A 45 3.52 -10.60 -5.29
N ASP A 46 4.11 -9.53 -4.77
CA ASP A 46 4.03 -9.15 -3.36
C ASP A 46 2.57 -8.93 -2.91
N MET A 47 1.81 -8.14 -3.67
CA MET A 47 0.40 -7.86 -3.41
C MET A 47 -0.50 -9.11 -3.37
N LEU A 48 -0.18 -10.13 -4.17
CA LEU A 48 -0.94 -11.39 -4.25
C LEU A 48 -0.47 -12.46 -3.25
N GLY A 49 0.36 -12.10 -2.27
CA GLY A 49 0.88 -13.04 -1.26
C GLY A 49 2.14 -13.77 -1.70
N GLU A 50 3.08 -13.04 -2.32
CA GLU A 50 4.39 -13.54 -2.79
C GLU A 50 4.33 -14.68 -3.81
N ILE A 51 3.36 -14.66 -4.73
CA ILE A 51 3.22 -15.71 -5.74
C ILE A 51 4.48 -15.88 -6.62
N SER A 52 4.69 -17.09 -7.13
CA SER A 52 5.83 -17.39 -8.00
C SER A 52 5.76 -16.63 -9.34
N ALA A 53 6.92 -16.42 -9.97
CA ALA A 53 6.97 -15.82 -11.31
C ALA A 53 6.25 -16.68 -12.37
N GLY A 54 6.28 -18.01 -12.20
CA GLY A 54 5.56 -18.95 -13.07
C GLY A 54 4.04 -18.79 -12.96
N THR A 55 3.51 -18.61 -11.74
CA THR A 55 2.07 -18.38 -11.52
C THR A 55 1.61 -17.12 -12.23
N LEU A 56 2.33 -16.02 -12.06
CA LEU A 56 2.00 -14.74 -12.71
C LEU A 56 2.17 -14.81 -14.25
N GLN A 57 3.13 -15.59 -14.74
CA GLN A 57 3.25 -15.87 -16.18
C GLN A 57 2.05 -16.65 -16.69
N THR A 58 1.60 -17.68 -15.98
CA THR A 58 0.39 -18.45 -16.33
C THR A 58 -0.85 -17.56 -16.35
N MET A 59 -1.02 -16.68 -15.36
CA MET A 59 -2.12 -15.71 -15.32
C MET A 59 -2.12 -14.79 -16.55
N ARG A 60 -0.94 -14.31 -16.98
CA ARG A 60 -0.80 -13.53 -18.22
C ARG A 60 -1.13 -14.34 -19.47
N ASN A 61 -0.57 -15.54 -19.58
CA ASN A 61 -0.78 -16.42 -20.74
C ASN A 61 -2.26 -16.81 -20.90
N ASN A 62 -2.95 -17.02 -19.79
CA ASN A 62 -4.37 -17.36 -19.75
C ASN A 62 -5.30 -16.15 -19.88
N GLY A 63 -4.76 -14.93 -19.96
CA GLY A 63 -5.55 -13.69 -20.05
C GLY A 63 -6.31 -13.34 -18.77
N MET A 64 -5.95 -13.93 -17.63
CA MET A 64 -6.62 -13.71 -16.34
C MET A 64 -6.26 -12.36 -15.73
N LEU A 65 -5.03 -11.89 -15.94
CA LEU A 65 -4.58 -10.58 -15.48
C LEU A 65 -4.07 -9.76 -16.67
N PRO A 66 -4.78 -8.70 -17.07
CA PRO A 66 -4.33 -7.78 -18.10
C PRO A 66 -2.99 -7.14 -17.74
N TYR A 67 -2.14 -6.93 -18.74
CA TYR A 67 -0.86 -6.24 -18.55
C TYR A 67 -0.53 -5.39 -19.77
N SER A 68 0.16 -4.27 -19.52
CA SER A 68 0.77 -3.43 -20.55
C SER A 68 2.25 -3.76 -20.67
N LEU A 69 2.75 -3.87 -21.89
CA LEU A 69 4.17 -4.10 -22.13
C LEU A 69 4.86 -2.79 -22.50
N LEU A 70 5.78 -2.34 -21.65
CA LEU A 70 6.62 -1.17 -21.91
C LEU A 70 8.07 -1.65 -22.04
N THR A 71 8.56 -1.77 -23.27
CA THR A 71 9.97 -2.11 -23.56
C THR A 71 10.44 -3.38 -22.82
N GLY A 72 9.62 -4.44 -22.88
CA GLY A 72 9.92 -5.72 -22.21
C GLY A 72 9.56 -5.78 -20.71
N LEU A 73 9.17 -4.66 -20.10
CA LEU A 73 8.65 -4.64 -18.73
C LEU A 73 7.12 -4.78 -18.74
N ALA A 74 6.61 -5.83 -18.09
CA ALA A 74 5.18 -5.97 -17.84
C ALA A 74 4.74 -5.05 -16.69
N LEU A 75 3.76 -4.20 -16.98
CA LEU A 75 3.10 -3.31 -16.05
C LEU A 75 1.64 -3.72 -15.91
N TYR A 76 1.09 -3.56 -14.71
CA TYR A 76 -0.26 -3.96 -14.37
C TYR A 76 -0.98 -2.78 -13.74
N GLU A 77 -2.25 -2.56 -14.07
CA GLU A 77 -3.03 -1.54 -13.38
C GLU A 77 -3.45 -2.08 -12.01
N TYR A 78 -3.30 -1.28 -10.96
CA TYR A 78 -3.69 -1.68 -9.60
C TYR A 78 -5.17 -2.12 -9.55
N ALA A 79 -6.04 -1.40 -10.25
CA ALA A 79 -7.47 -1.70 -10.31
C ALA A 79 -7.76 -3.09 -10.89
N ASP A 80 -7.01 -3.51 -11.91
CA ASP A 80 -7.17 -4.84 -12.51
C ASP A 80 -6.78 -5.95 -11.53
N VAL A 81 -5.71 -5.75 -10.75
CA VAL A 81 -5.27 -6.72 -9.74
C VAL A 81 -6.32 -6.85 -8.62
N VAL A 82 -6.88 -5.72 -8.16
CA VAL A 82 -7.96 -5.74 -7.16
C VAL A 82 -9.20 -6.41 -7.70
N LYS A 83 -9.62 -6.06 -8.92
CA LYS A 83 -10.79 -6.65 -9.59
C LYS A 83 -10.64 -8.17 -9.72
N LEU A 84 -9.47 -8.66 -10.12
CA LEU A 84 -9.20 -10.10 -10.18
C LEU A 84 -9.41 -10.77 -8.81
N MET A 85 -8.93 -10.15 -7.73
CA MET A 85 -9.09 -10.69 -6.38
C MET A 85 -10.55 -10.69 -5.91
N GLU A 86 -11.33 -9.69 -6.31
CA GLU A 86 -12.77 -9.64 -6.05
C GLU A 86 -13.52 -10.73 -6.83
N GLU A 87 -13.16 -10.99 -8.08
CA GLU A 87 -13.74 -12.04 -8.91
C GLU A 87 -13.43 -13.44 -8.37
N LEU A 88 -12.24 -13.66 -7.83
CA LEU A 88 -11.83 -14.93 -7.20
C LEU A 88 -12.41 -15.13 -5.78
N LYS A 89 -13.06 -14.11 -5.20
CA LYS A 89 -13.55 -14.15 -3.82
C LYS A 89 -14.74 -15.09 -3.68
N ILE A 90 -14.55 -16.21 -2.98
CA ILE A 90 -15.63 -17.15 -2.67
C ILE A 90 -16.47 -16.64 -1.50
N SER A 91 -17.75 -16.39 -1.72
CA SER A 91 -18.70 -16.05 -0.65
C SER A 91 -19.08 -17.28 0.16
N ILE A 92 -18.64 -17.34 1.42
CA ILE A 92 -19.05 -18.39 2.35
C ILE A 92 -20.43 -18.00 2.91
N LYS A 93 -21.50 -18.60 2.38
CA LYS A 93 -22.81 -18.57 3.04
C LYS A 93 -22.72 -19.40 4.32
N ARG A 94 -22.53 -18.75 5.47
CA ARG A 94 -22.71 -19.40 6.77
C ARG A 94 -24.16 -19.90 6.83
N ARG A 95 -24.35 -21.22 6.76
CA ARG A 95 -25.62 -21.85 7.15
C ARG A 95 -25.72 -21.67 8.66
N PHE A 96 -26.59 -20.74 9.07
CA PHE A 96 -27.21 -20.77 10.39
C PHE A 96 -28.40 -21.72 10.33
#